data_AF-A0A914LZ20-F1
#
_entry.id   AF-A0A914LZ20-F1
#
_cell.length_a   1.000
_cell.length_b   1.000
_cell.length_c   1.000
_cell.angle_alpha   90.00
_cell.angle_beta   90.00
_cell.angle_gamma   90.00
#
_symmetry.space_group_name_H-M   'P 1'
#
loop_
_entity.id
_entity.type
_entity.pdbx_description
1 polymer ?
#
loop_
_entity_poly.entity_id
_entity_poly.type
_entity_poly.pdbx_seq_one_letter_code
_entity_poly.pdbx_strand_id
1 'polypeptide(L)'
;MELFAATYNDTPFISDGFQINGTLDVELLFKFNGWPFGIEDLEVIPIFHLLSCAEPDLNQAMPVPEFSPGSRPDTVTTHLGADILTRRCRFVYAVEEIHFSRCSSQFTVSAEQKDYESIVFS
;
A
#
# COMPACT_ATOMS: atom_id res chain seq x y z
N MET A 1 5.90 -8.57 -3.50
CA MET A 1 5.98 -7.35 -2.65
C MET A 1 5.72 -7.80 -1.24
N GLU A 2 6.32 -7.18 -0.22
CA GLU A 2 6.22 -7.67 1.16
C GLU A 2 6.09 -6.50 2.15
N LEU A 3 5.43 -6.72 3.29
CA LEU A 3 5.36 -5.70 4.35
C LEU A 3 6.77 -5.45 4.91
N PHE A 4 7.21 -4.19 4.89
CA PHE A 4 8.45 -3.77 5.53
C PHE A 4 8.21 -3.28 6.95
N ALA A 5 7.26 -2.37 7.12
CA ALA A 5 6.91 -1.80 8.41
C ALA A 5 5.43 -1.40 8.46
N ALA A 6 4.86 -1.45 9.66
CA ALA A 6 3.56 -0.87 9.97
C ALA A 6 3.67 -0.18 11.34
N THR A 7 3.50 1.14 11.36
CA THR A 7 3.72 1.95 12.57
C THR A 7 2.46 2.72 12.91
N TYR A 8 2.04 2.64 14.17
CA TYR A 8 0.93 3.44 14.67
C TYR A 8 1.40 4.88 14.96
N ASN A 9 0.59 5.83 14.55
CA ASN A 9 0.74 7.26 14.79
C ASN A 9 -0.55 7.80 15.43
N ASP A 10 -0.42 8.59 16.49
CA ASP A 10 -1.56 9.16 17.23
C ASP A 10 -2.21 10.36 16.52
N THR A 11 -1.65 10.77 15.37
CA THR A 11 -2.24 11.78 14.49
C THR A 11 -3.53 11.25 13.84
N PRO A 12 -4.65 12.01 13.89
CA PRO A 12 -5.89 11.61 13.24
C PRO A 12 -5.73 11.43 11.73
N PHE A 13 -6.27 10.32 11.20
CA PHE A 13 -6.38 10.10 9.77
C PHE A 13 -7.65 10.79 9.26
N ILE A 14 -7.51 11.67 8.27
CA ILE A 14 -8.62 12.45 7.69
C ILE A 14 -8.54 12.37 6.17
N SER A 15 -9.58 11.84 5.53
CA SER A 15 -9.66 11.73 4.07
C SER A 15 -11.11 11.73 3.62
N ASP A 16 -11.53 12.66 2.75
CA ASP A 16 -12.85 12.69 2.11
C ASP A 16 -14.06 12.32 3.01
N GLY A 17 -14.19 13.00 4.15
CA GLY A 17 -15.29 12.79 5.10
C GLY A 17 -15.14 11.55 5.99
N PHE A 18 -14.09 10.76 5.81
CA PHE A 18 -13.62 9.73 6.74
C PHE A 18 -12.68 10.37 7.78
N GLN A 19 -12.91 10.08 9.06
CA GLN A 19 -12.08 10.59 10.15
C GLN A 19 -11.94 9.54 11.26
N ILE A 20 -10.70 9.20 11.60
CA ILE A 20 -10.35 8.24 12.65
C ILE A 20 -9.24 8.80 13.54
N ASN A 21 -9.32 8.51 14.84
CA ASN A 21 -8.33 8.93 15.84
C ASN A 21 -7.11 8.00 15.79
N GLY A 22 -6.21 8.29 14.88
CA GLY A 22 -4.96 7.57 14.68
C GLY A 22 -4.79 7.17 13.22
N THR A 23 -3.53 7.08 12.83
CA THR A 23 -3.08 6.68 11.51
C THR A 23 -2.19 5.44 11.65
N LEU A 24 -2.31 4.51 10.72
CA LEU A 24 -1.34 3.45 10.53
C LEU A 24 -0.52 3.76 9.28
N ASP A 25 0.78 4.01 9.48
CA ASP A 25 1.76 4.22 8.43
C ASP A 25 2.26 2.86 7.96
N VAL A 26 1.98 2.50 6.71
CA VAL A 26 2.30 1.19 6.14
C VAL A 26 3.35 1.36 5.04
N GLU A 27 4.49 0.69 5.19
CA GLU A 27 5.58 0.69 4.23
C GLU A 27 5.74 -0.72 3.63
N LEU A 28 5.69 -0.81 2.31
CA LEU A 28 5.81 -2.04 1.54
C LEU A 28 7.13 -2.05 0.78
N LEU A 29 7.87 -3.15 0.89
CA LEU A 29 9.09 -3.41 0.14
C LEU A 29 8.74 -4.11 -1.19
N PHE A 30 9.26 -3.59 -2.30
CA PHE A 30 9.20 -4.27 -3.58
C PHE A 30 10.59 -4.77 -3.98
N LYS A 31 10.62 -5.91 -4.68
CA LYS A 31 11.84 -6.47 -5.25
C LYS A 31 11.78 -6.32 -6.76
N PHE A 32 12.75 -5.60 -7.31
CA PHE A 32 12.92 -5.49 -8.75
C PHE A 32 14.38 -5.77 -9.13
N ASN A 33 14.60 -6.84 -9.90
CA ASN A 33 15.92 -7.23 -10.37
C ASN A 33 16.06 -6.90 -11.85
N GLY A 34 17.22 -6.38 -12.24
CA GLY A 34 17.61 -6.29 -13.66
C GLY A 34 17.31 -4.97 -14.36
N TRP A 35 16.88 -3.91 -13.66
CA TRP A 35 16.82 -2.58 -14.28
C TRP A 35 18.22 -1.93 -14.34
N PRO A 36 18.71 -1.52 -15.53
CA PRO A 36 20.07 -1.03 -15.70
C PRO A 36 20.32 0.34 -15.06
N PHE A 37 19.28 1.16 -14.82
CA PHE A 37 19.44 2.49 -14.24
C PHE A 37 19.25 2.55 -12.73
N GLY A 38 19.07 1.40 -12.08
CA GLY A 38 18.88 1.29 -10.64
C GLY A 38 17.44 1.54 -10.19
N ILE A 39 17.13 1.13 -8.97
CA ILE A 39 15.76 1.14 -8.44
C ILE A 39 15.17 2.55 -8.31
N GLU A 40 16.02 3.58 -8.22
CA GLU A 40 15.60 4.98 -8.09
C GLU A 40 14.94 5.53 -9.35
N ASP A 41 15.12 4.85 -10.48
CA ASP A 41 14.44 5.17 -11.74
C ASP A 41 13.02 4.57 -11.81
N LEU A 42 12.60 3.82 -10.78
CA LEU A 42 11.33 3.10 -10.75
C LEU A 42 10.33 3.83 -9.87
N GLU A 43 9.16 4.09 -10.42
CA GLU A 43 7.95 4.40 -9.67
C GLU A 43 7.06 3.16 -9.70
N VAL A 44 6.83 2.57 -8.53
CA VAL A 44 6.06 1.33 -8.38
C VAL A 44 4.70 1.65 -7.81
N ILE A 45 3.65 1.24 -8.53
CA ILE A 45 2.26 1.42 -8.11
C ILE A 45 1.75 0.06 -7.62
N PRO A 46 1.45 -0.09 -6.32
CA PRO A 46 0.86 -1.31 -5.80
C PRO A 46 -0.63 -1.40 -6.11
N ILE A 47 -1.11 -2.63 -6.25
CA ILE A 47 -2.52 -2.91 -5.92
C ILE A 47 -2.59 -3.17 -4.42
N PHE A 48 -3.56 -2.55 -3.74
CA PHE A 48 -3.80 -2.75 -2.31
C PHE A 48 -5.32 -2.75 -2.05
N HIS A 49 -5.89 -3.94 -1.90
CA HIS A 49 -7.34 -4.12 -1.86
C HIS A 49 -7.81 -4.68 -0.52
N LEU A 50 -8.82 -4.04 0.06
CA LEU A 50 -9.52 -4.55 1.24
C LEU A 50 -10.31 -5.81 0.84
N LEU A 51 -9.96 -6.96 1.41
CA LEU A 51 -10.72 -8.19 1.20
C LEU A 51 -11.91 -8.30 2.16
N SER A 52 -11.67 -8.05 3.44
CA SER A 52 -12.71 -8.14 4.48
C SER A 52 -12.25 -7.49 5.78
N CYS A 53 -13.20 -7.19 6.68
CA CYS A 53 -12.92 -6.90 8.09
C CYS A 53 -13.74 -7.83 8.97
N ALA A 54 -13.22 -8.20 10.14
CA ALA A 54 -13.97 -9.00 11.10
C ALA A 54 -15.18 -8.22 11.63
N GLU A 55 -15.01 -6.91 11.83
CA GLU A 55 -16.07 -5.98 12.22
C GLU A 55 -16.27 -4.94 11.09
N PRO A 56 -17.36 -5.04 10.31
CA PRO A 56 -17.63 -4.07 9.25
C PRO A 56 -18.12 -2.75 9.83
N ASP A 57 -17.57 -1.63 9.36
CA ASP A 57 -18.19 -0.32 9.54
C ASP A 57 -19.14 -0.07 8.37
N LEU A 58 -20.44 -0.01 8.67
CA LEU A 58 -21.49 0.22 7.68
C LEU A 58 -21.81 1.70 7.50
N ASN A 59 -21.23 2.58 8.33
CA ASN A 59 -21.51 4.01 8.32
C ASN A 59 -20.49 4.80 7.50
N GLN A 60 -19.30 4.24 7.28
CA GLN A 60 -18.21 4.90 6.57
C GLN A 60 -17.57 3.97 5.53
N ALA A 61 -17.46 4.47 4.30
CA ALA A 61 -16.64 3.83 3.28
C ALA A 61 -15.17 4.09 3.61
N MET A 62 -14.34 3.04 3.55
CA MET A 62 -12.91 3.19 3.78
C MET A 62 -12.27 3.91 2.57
N PRO A 63 -11.46 4.95 2.79
CA PRO A 63 -10.77 5.65 1.71
C PRO A 63 -9.85 4.70 0.94
N VAL A 64 -9.71 4.97 -0.36
CA VAL A 64 -8.75 4.25 -1.21
C VAL A 64 -7.34 4.68 -0.80
N PRO A 65 -6.43 3.76 -0.47
CA PRO A 65 -5.08 4.14 -0.06
C PRO A 65 -4.30 4.73 -1.23
N GLU A 66 -3.73 5.91 -1.02
CA GLU A 66 -2.78 6.52 -1.95
C GLU A 66 -1.37 6.08 -1.59
N PHE A 67 -0.56 5.78 -2.60
CA PHE A 67 0.83 5.37 -2.42
C PHE A 67 1.78 6.47 -2.85
N SER A 68 2.86 6.59 -2.08
CA SER A 68 3.98 7.48 -2.38
C SER A 68 5.30 6.75 -2.19
N PRO A 69 6.42 7.23 -2.74
CA PRO A 69 7.74 6.68 -2.47
C PRO A 69 8.03 6.64 -0.96
N GLY A 70 8.55 5.51 -0.48
CA GLY A 70 8.88 5.30 0.92
C GLY A 70 10.20 5.94 1.33
N SER A 71 10.64 5.63 2.56
CA SER A 71 11.89 6.14 3.11
C SER A 71 13.13 5.59 2.40
N ARG A 72 12.98 4.45 1.74
CA ARG A 72 14.00 3.79 0.91
C ARG A 72 13.56 3.73 -0.55
N PRO A 73 14.50 3.70 -1.51
CA PRO A 73 14.12 3.68 -2.93
C PRO A 73 13.45 2.37 -3.38
N ASP A 74 13.50 1.30 -2.57
CA ASP A 74 12.82 0.01 -2.81
C ASP A 74 11.50 -0.12 -2.05
N THR A 75 10.98 0.99 -1.52
CA THR A 75 9.77 1.00 -0.70
C THR A 75 8.73 1.99 -1.19
N VAL A 76 7.47 1.69 -0.90
CA VAL A 76 6.33 2.57 -1.10
C VAL A 76 5.52 2.62 0.19
N THR A 77 4.99 3.79 0.51
CA THR A 77 4.25 4.02 1.75
C THR A 77 2.82 4.44 1.47
N THR A 78 1.92 4.06 2.36
CA THR A 78 0.54 4.54 2.40
C THR A 78 0.09 4.76 3.84
N HIS A 79 -0.98 5.53 4.00
CA HIS A 79 -1.56 5.88 5.30
C HIS A 79 -2.98 5.33 5.37
N LEU A 80 -3.29 4.63 6.46
CA LEU A 80 -4.60 4.05 6.70
C LEU A 80 -5.18 4.56 8.02
N GLY A 81 -6.50 4.56 8.16
CA GLY A 81 -7.14 4.78 9.46
C GLY A 81 -6.75 3.68 10.46
N ALA A 82 -6.42 4.05 11.71
CA ALA A 82 -5.99 3.07 12.71
C ALA A 82 -7.11 2.10 13.17
N ASP A 83 -8.37 2.36 12.81
CA ASP A 83 -9.51 1.47 13.07
C ASP A 83 -9.35 0.11 12.38
N ILE A 84 -8.52 0.00 11.35
CA ILE A 84 -8.21 -1.29 10.72
C ILE A 84 -7.57 -2.31 11.68
N LEU A 85 -6.87 -1.83 12.73
CA LEU A 85 -6.27 -2.68 13.77
C LEU A 85 -7.35 -3.32 14.63
N THR A 86 -8.34 -2.53 15.07
CA THR A 86 -9.43 -3.02 15.91
C THR A 86 -10.41 -3.87 15.13
N ARG A 87 -10.70 -3.48 13.88
CA ARG A 87 -11.62 -4.18 12.96
C ARG A 87 -11.02 -5.43 12.33
N ARG A 88 -9.72 -5.68 12.53
CA ARG A 88 -8.95 -6.80 11.97
C ARG A 88 -9.14 -6.95 10.46
N CYS A 89 -8.93 -5.84 9.76
CA CYS A 89 -9.10 -5.82 8.31
C CYS A 89 -7.98 -6.60 7.61
N ARG A 90 -8.38 -7.41 6.62
CA ARG A 90 -7.49 -8.17 5.75
C ARG A 90 -7.37 -7.45 4.41
N PHE A 91 -6.13 -7.23 3.99
CA PHE A 91 -5.79 -6.68 2.69
C PHE A 91 -5.04 -7.70 1.85
N VAL A 92 -5.19 -7.60 0.55
CA VAL A 92 -4.34 -8.27 -0.45
C VAL A 92 -3.57 -7.21 -1.21
N TYR A 93 -2.30 -7.47 -1.49
CA TYR A 93 -1.43 -6.51 -2.16
C TYR A 93 -0.40 -7.18 -3.05
N ALA A 94 0.00 -6.47 -4.10
CA ALA A 94 1.01 -6.90 -5.06
C ALA A 94 1.56 -5.67 -5.81
N VAL A 95 2.61 -5.87 -6.61
CA VAL A 95 2.99 -4.87 -7.62
C VAL A 95 1.95 -4.90 -8.74
N GLU A 96 1.43 -3.73 -9.11
CA GLU A 96 0.50 -3.59 -10.24
C GLU A 96 1.15 -2.95 -11.45
N GLU A 97 1.77 -1.78 -11.27
CA GLU A 97 2.46 -1.09 -12.35
C GLU A 97 3.86 -0.67 -11.94
N ILE A 98 4.72 -0.55 -12.94
CA ILE A 98 6.07 -0.04 -12.81
C ILE A 98 6.27 1.00 -13.91
N HIS A 99 6.56 2.22 -13.51
CA HIS A 99 6.82 3.35 -14.37
C HIS A 99 8.30 3.66 -14.30
N PHE A 100 8.92 3.95 -15.44
CA PHE A 100 10.34 4.25 -15.51
C PHE A 100 10.52 5.76 -15.71
N SER A 101 11.27 6.44 -14.86
CA SER A 101 11.36 7.91 -14.93
C SER A 101 12.12 8.38 -16.18
N ARG A 102 13.13 7.61 -16.62
CA ARG A 102 13.98 7.91 -17.78
C ARG A 102 13.41 7.45 -19.11
N CYS A 103 12.48 6.51 -19.10
CA CYS A 103 11.85 5.99 -20.29
C CYS A 103 10.35 6.13 -20.10
N SER A 104 9.65 6.89 -20.94
CA SER A 104 8.18 7.07 -20.88
C SER A 104 7.37 5.79 -21.20
N SER A 105 7.92 4.63 -20.85
CA SER A 105 7.31 3.32 -20.84
C SER A 105 6.73 3.04 -19.46
N GLN A 106 5.54 2.46 -19.45
CA GLN A 106 4.92 1.85 -18.27
C GLN A 106 4.80 0.35 -18.51
N PHE A 107 5.01 -0.44 -17.46
CA PHE A 107 4.80 -1.87 -17.48
C PHE A 107 3.73 -2.24 -16.45
N THR A 108 2.60 -2.74 -16.93
CA THR A 108 1.56 -3.32 -16.07
C THR A 108 1.83 -4.80 -15.91
N VAL A 109 1.91 -5.27 -14.66
CA VAL A 109 2.09 -6.69 -14.35
C VAL A 109 0.78 -7.42 -14.66
N SER A 110 0.85 -8.43 -15.53
CA SER A 110 -0.33 -9.24 -15.85
C SER A 110 -0.82 -10.00 -14.62
N ALA A 111 -2.14 -10.26 -14.51
CA ALA A 111 -2.73 -10.90 -13.33
C ALA A 111 -2.09 -12.26 -12.99
N GLU A 112 -1.67 -13.03 -13.99
CA GLU A 112 -1.00 -14.33 -13.82
C GLU A 112 0.43 -14.22 -13.26
N GLN A 113 1.04 -13.03 -13.37
CA GLN A 113 2.39 -12.73 -12.90
C GLN A 113 2.41 -11.95 -11.58
N LYS A 114 1.25 -11.49 -11.09
CA LYS A 114 1.14 -10.77 -9.82
C LYS A 114 1.36 -11.76 -8.67
N ASP A 115 2.43 -11.53 -7.92
CA ASP A 115 2.73 -12.24 -6.69
C ASP A 115 1.99 -11.57 -5.53
N TYR A 116 0.80 -12.09 -5.24
CA TYR A 116 -0.12 -11.54 -4.24
C TYR A 116 0.25 -12.01 -2.83
N GLU A 117 0.38 -11.03 -1.93
CA GLU A 117 0.50 -11.25 -0.50
C GLU A 117 -0.74 -10.77 0.23
N SER A 118 -0.94 -11.25 1.46
CA SER A 118 -2.04 -10.78 2.31
C SER A 118 -1.57 -10.39 3.70
N ILE A 119 -2.21 -9.38 4.26
CA ILE A 119 -1.92 -8.88 5.61
C ILE A 119 -3.20 -8.70 6.40
N VAL A 120 -3.14 -9.02 7.68
CA VAL A 120 -4.16 -8.69 8.67
C VAL A 120 -3.50 -7.81 9.71
N PHE A 121 -4.04 -6.62 9.93
CA PHE A 121 -3.60 -5.73 11.00
C PHE A 121 -4.42 -6.05 12.26
N SER A 122 -3.76 -6.28 13.39
CA SER A 122 -4.39 -6.69 14.65
C SER A 122 -3.63 -6.20 15.87
#